data_AF-A0A520GED9-F1
#
_entry.id   AF-A0A520GED9-F1
#
_cell.length_a   1.000
_cell.length_b   1.000
_cell.length_c   1.000
_cell.angle_alpha   90.00
_cell.angle_beta   90.00
_cell.angle_gamma   90.00
#
_symmetry.space_group_name_H-M   'P 1'
#
loop_
_entity.id
_entity.type
_entity.pdbx_description
1 polymer ?
#
loop_
_entity_poly.entity_id
_entity_poly.type
_entity_poly.pdbx_seq_one_letter_code
_entity_poly.pdbx_strand_id
1 'polypeptide(L)'
;MPHPHHEIDVWSVEGRFQHLIYSPKGTIEGVLINTDGVPTQFVTDPHDPGVAEQLTGLRAGQTLVIEGTDPGLSSKGEPAHSVYVFERLASVDGKAPKAARASEDAAGTVVRLNYARHGAANGVVLDNGDFVHTRPDGFERLGLKVGDKVKAQGAARPLVTGTGRVIEARSVNGKPVAPAH
;
A
#
# COMPACT_ATOMS: atom_id res chain seq x y z
N MET A 1 0.25 15.02 33.28
CA MET A 1 0.85 13.67 33.23
C MET A 1 1.20 13.40 31.78
N PRO A 2 2.49 13.17 31.45
CA PRO A 2 2.91 12.92 30.06
C PRO A 2 2.45 11.52 29.60
N HIS A 3 2.02 11.42 28.34
CA HIS A 3 1.61 10.17 27.71
C HIS A 3 2.85 9.27 27.47
N PRO A 4 2.80 7.97 27.76
CA PRO A 4 3.89 7.07 27.41
C PRO A 4 3.97 6.96 25.88
N HIS A 5 5.07 7.46 25.31
CA HIS A 5 5.48 7.09 23.96
C HIS A 5 5.87 5.61 24.01
N HIS A 6 5.05 4.73 23.43
CA HIS A 6 5.50 3.39 23.07
C HIS A 6 6.47 3.58 21.89
N GLU A 7 7.77 3.50 22.16
CA GLU A 7 8.76 3.28 21.10
C GLU A 7 8.50 1.86 20.57
N ILE A 8 7.97 1.78 19.35
CA ILE A 8 7.82 0.51 18.66
C ILE A 8 9.19 0.19 18.07
N ASP A 9 9.85 -0.84 18.59
CA ASP A 9 11.14 -1.29 18.06
C ASP A 9 10.94 -1.92 16.67
N VAL A 10 11.42 -1.21 15.64
CA VAL A 10 11.44 -1.69 14.26
C VAL A 10 12.77 -2.38 14.01
N TRP A 11 12.70 -3.66 13.66
CA TRP A 11 13.83 -4.52 13.38
C TRP A 11 14.03 -4.64 11.86
N SER A 12 15.27 -4.50 11.39
CA SER A 12 15.63 -4.79 10.01
C SER A 12 16.27 -6.18 9.93
N VAL A 13 15.63 -7.11 9.24
CA VAL A 13 16.04 -8.52 9.16
C VAL A 13 16.39 -8.85 7.72
N GLU A 14 17.60 -9.35 7.51
CA GLU A 14 18.07 -9.85 6.23
C GLU A 14 17.93 -11.37 6.16
N GLY A 15 17.45 -11.90 5.03
CA GLY A 15 17.37 -13.34 4.83
C GLY A 15 17.03 -13.74 3.41
N ARG A 16 17.01 -15.05 3.14
CA ARG A 16 16.70 -15.60 1.82
C ARG A 16 15.23 -15.94 1.73
N PHE A 17 14.52 -15.36 0.76
CA PHE A 17 13.12 -15.67 0.49
C PHE A 17 12.91 -17.16 0.24
N GLN A 18 11.95 -17.77 0.93
CA GLN A 18 11.56 -19.15 0.70
C GLN A 18 10.25 -19.22 -0.09
N HIS A 19 9.16 -18.75 0.52
CA HIS A 19 7.83 -18.81 -0.07
C HIS A 19 6.87 -17.81 0.59
N LEU A 20 5.73 -17.58 -0.06
CA LEU A 20 4.60 -16.82 0.50
C LEU A 20 3.75 -17.72 1.40
N ILE A 21 3.18 -17.12 2.44
CA ILE A 21 2.22 -17.75 3.34
C ILE A 21 0.83 -17.31 2.90
N TYR A 22 -0.07 -18.27 2.76
CA TYR A 22 -1.43 -18.03 2.25
C TYR A 22 -2.48 -18.37 3.31
N SER A 23 -3.53 -17.54 3.34
CA SER A 23 -4.76 -17.87 4.07
C SER A 23 -5.48 -19.06 3.43
N PRO A 24 -6.42 -19.71 4.14
CA PRO A 24 -7.33 -20.68 3.54
C PRO A 24 -8.16 -20.16 2.35
N LYS A 25 -8.27 -18.83 2.21
CA LYS A 25 -8.97 -18.16 1.09
C LYS A 25 -8.04 -17.83 -0.09
N GLY A 26 -6.75 -18.16 0.02
CA GLY A 26 -5.74 -17.89 -1.02
C GLY A 26 -5.18 -16.48 -1.02
N THR A 27 -5.45 -15.66 0.00
CA THR A 27 -4.82 -14.33 0.15
C THR A 27 -3.42 -14.48 0.74
N ILE A 28 -2.51 -13.55 0.41
CA ILE A 28 -1.18 -13.51 1.03
C ILE A 28 -1.34 -13.01 2.48
N GLU A 29 -0.91 -13.81 3.45
CA GLU A 29 -0.88 -13.47 4.88
C GLU A 29 0.53 -13.23 5.40
N GLY A 30 1.54 -13.52 4.58
CA GLY A 30 2.91 -13.28 4.98
C GLY A 30 3.94 -13.82 4.02
N VAL A 31 5.18 -13.73 4.47
CA VAL A 31 6.36 -14.25 3.78
C VAL A 31 7.24 -15.00 4.77
N LEU A 32 7.80 -16.12 4.32
CA LEU A 32 8.82 -16.86 5.04
C LEU A 32 10.20 -16.61 4.40
N ILE A 33 11.14 -16.17 5.22
CA ILE A 33 12.56 -16.05 4.86
C ILE A 33 13.40 -17.00 5.69
N ASN A 34 14.59 -17.33 5.20
CA ASN A 34 15.64 -18.01 5.93
C ASN A 34 16.66 -16.99 6.43
N THR A 35 16.77 -16.84 7.74
CA THR A 35 17.76 -16.01 8.41
C THR A 35 18.83 -16.94 8.99
N ASP A 36 19.95 -17.11 8.29
CA ASP A 36 21.09 -17.95 8.73
C ASP A 36 20.74 -19.38 9.20
N GLY A 37 19.82 -20.03 8.49
CA GLY A 37 19.34 -21.38 8.80
C GLY A 37 18.05 -21.41 9.62
N VAL A 38 17.60 -20.28 10.15
CA VAL A 38 16.40 -20.16 10.97
C VAL A 38 15.23 -19.66 10.12
N PRO A 39 14.09 -20.39 10.07
CA PRO A 39 12.87 -19.86 9.47
C PRO A 39 12.42 -18.59 10.20
N THR A 40 12.14 -17.53 9.46
CA THR A 40 11.61 -16.27 10.00
C THR A 40 10.41 -15.84 9.18
N GLN A 41 9.30 -15.58 9.85
CA GLN A 41 8.02 -15.23 9.24
C GLN A 41 7.70 -13.76 9.48
N PHE A 42 7.24 -13.08 8.42
CA PHE A 42 6.64 -11.76 8.51
C PHE A 42 5.17 -11.87 8.14
N VAL A 43 4.29 -11.48 9.05
CA VAL A 43 2.84 -11.48 8.87
C VAL A 43 2.42 -10.14 8.28
N THR A 44 1.72 -10.17 7.16
CA THR A 44 1.22 -8.97 6.49
C THR A 44 -0.25 -8.75 6.83
N ASP A 45 -0.73 -7.51 6.76
CA ASP A 45 -2.17 -7.27 6.69
C ASP A 45 -2.68 -7.79 5.32
N PRO A 46 -3.53 -8.83 5.27
CA PRO A 46 -4.06 -9.35 4.01
C PRO A 46 -4.95 -8.35 3.27
N HIS A 47 -5.31 -7.23 3.90
CA HIS A 47 -6.06 -6.13 3.31
C HIS A 47 -5.18 -4.98 2.80
N ASP A 48 -3.85 -5.07 2.87
CA ASP A 48 -2.94 -4.12 2.22
C ASP A 48 -2.57 -4.60 0.79
N PRO A 49 -3.24 -4.09 -0.26
CA PRO A 49 -2.97 -4.51 -1.62
C PRO A 49 -1.56 -4.10 -2.11
N GLY A 50 -0.92 -3.09 -1.52
CA GLY A 50 0.42 -2.65 -1.91
C GLY A 50 1.48 -3.67 -1.51
N VAL A 51 1.30 -4.30 -0.35
CA VAL A 51 2.18 -5.37 0.15
C VAL A 51 2.01 -6.63 -0.70
N ALA A 52 0.78 -7.02 -1.03
CA ALA A 52 0.52 -8.19 -1.86
C ALA A 52 1.18 -8.09 -3.25
N GLU A 53 1.10 -6.92 -3.90
CA GLU A 53 1.77 -6.68 -5.19
C GLU A 53 3.30 -6.80 -5.08
N GLN A 54 3.91 -6.25 -4.03
CA GLN A 54 5.35 -6.32 -3.80
C GLN A 54 5.84 -7.76 -3.59
N LEU A 55 5.08 -8.56 -2.84
CA LEU A 55 5.45 -9.91 -2.47
C LEU A 55 5.22 -10.94 -3.60
N THR A 56 4.21 -10.73 -4.44
CA THR A 56 3.88 -11.65 -5.56
C THR A 56 5.01 -11.74 -6.60
N GLY A 57 5.85 -10.71 -6.71
CA GLY A 57 6.99 -10.69 -7.64
C GLY A 57 8.24 -11.42 -7.17
N LEU A 58 8.27 -11.90 -5.91
CA LEU A 58 9.45 -12.51 -5.30
C LEU A 58 9.70 -13.93 -5.82
N ARG A 59 10.97 -14.31 -5.90
CA ARG A 59 11.42 -15.65 -6.30
C ARG A 59 12.22 -16.31 -5.19
N ALA A 60 12.00 -17.62 -5.02
CA ALA A 60 12.73 -18.45 -4.07
C ALA A 60 14.24 -18.21 -4.20
N GLY A 61 14.90 -18.00 -3.06
CA GLY A 61 16.33 -17.78 -2.97
C GLY A 61 16.79 -16.33 -3.20
N GLN A 62 15.91 -15.35 -3.42
CA GLN A 62 16.32 -13.93 -3.42
C GLN A 62 16.72 -13.48 -2.01
N THR A 63 17.68 -12.58 -1.91
CA THR A 63 18.03 -11.92 -0.63
C THR A 63 17.04 -10.79 -0.37
N LEU A 64 16.38 -10.79 0.77
CA LEU A 64 15.46 -9.74 1.19
C LEU A 64 16.01 -9.05 2.43
N VAL A 65 15.76 -7.76 2.54
CA VAL A 65 15.80 -7.04 3.83
C VAL A 65 14.38 -6.60 4.13
N ILE A 66 13.82 -7.05 5.25
CA ILE A 66 12.46 -6.75 5.67
C ILE A 66 12.53 -6.04 7.01
N GLU A 67 11.81 -4.92 7.12
CA GLU A 67 11.55 -4.27 8.39
C GLU A 67 10.27 -4.82 8.98
N GLY A 68 10.33 -5.19 10.26
CA GLY A 68 9.19 -5.68 11.01
C GLY A 68 9.25 -5.31 12.48
N THR A 69 8.11 -5.43 13.14
CA THR A 69 7.95 -5.15 14.56
C THR A 69 7.62 -6.43 15.31
N ASP A 70 7.93 -6.46 16.60
CA ASP A 70 7.52 -7.58 17.45
C ASP A 70 5.99 -7.66 17.48
N PRO A 71 5.37 -8.83 17.22
CA PRO A 71 3.91 -8.97 17.21
C PRO A 71 3.27 -8.80 18.59
N GLY A 72 4.08 -8.65 19.65
CA GLY A 72 3.66 -8.62 21.03
C GLY A 72 3.32 -10.01 21.57
N LEU A 73 2.84 -10.04 22.82
CA LEU A 73 2.43 -11.29 23.47
C LEU A 73 1.22 -11.91 22.77
N SER A 74 1.43 -13.03 22.09
CA SER A 74 0.35 -13.85 21.56
C SER A 74 -0.31 -14.67 22.67
N SER A 75 -1.65 -14.62 22.75
CA SER A 75 -2.44 -15.47 23.65
C SER A 75 -2.54 -16.93 23.17
N LYS A 76 -1.94 -17.26 22.02
CA LYS A 76 -2.05 -18.57 21.36
C LYS A 76 -0.83 -19.48 21.54
N GLY A 77 0.05 -19.14 22.48
CA GLY A 77 1.27 -19.89 22.78
C GLY A 77 2.48 -19.42 21.96
N GLU A 78 3.63 -20.04 22.24
CA GLU A 78 4.90 -19.71 21.58
C GLU A 78 4.89 -20.18 20.12
N PRO A 79 5.38 -19.34 19.19
CA PRO A 79 5.48 -19.72 17.79
C PRO A 79 6.60 -20.75 17.58
N ALA A 80 6.45 -21.60 16.57
CA ALA A 80 7.46 -22.63 16.22
C ALA A 80 8.77 -22.04 15.66
N HIS A 81 8.73 -20.77 15.22
CA HIS A 81 9.83 -20.02 14.65
C HIS A 81 9.62 -18.53 14.90
N SER A 82 10.61 -17.69 14.59
CA SER A 82 10.51 -16.24 14.78
C SER A 82 9.41 -15.64 13.89
N VAL A 83 8.52 -14.86 14.50
CA VAL A 83 7.40 -14.19 13.81
C VAL A 83 7.48 -12.70 14.09
N TYR A 84 7.37 -11.90 13.03
CA TYR A 84 7.31 -10.44 13.06
C TYR A 84 6.04 -9.95 12.36
N VAL A 85 5.56 -8.77 12.72
CA VAL A 85 4.63 -8.02 11.88
C VAL A 85 5.43 -7.38 10.75
N PHE A 86 4.96 -7.52 9.52
CA PHE A 86 5.57 -6.89 8.36
C PHE A 86 5.27 -5.39 8.37
N GLU A 87 6.32 -4.57 8.35
CA GLU A 87 6.17 -3.12 8.16
C GLU A 87 6.54 -2.74 6.71
N ARG A 88 7.71 -3.21 6.23
CA ARG A 88 8.23 -2.78 4.94
C ARG A 88 9.22 -3.76 4.34
N LEU A 89 9.13 -3.99 3.03
CA LEU A 89 10.24 -4.59 2.28
C LEU A 89 11.26 -3.48 1.97
N ALA A 90 12.45 -3.58 2.56
CA ALA A 90 13.51 -2.58 2.46
C ALA A 90 14.45 -2.81 1.28
N SER A 91 14.72 -4.07 0.92
CA SER A 91 15.49 -4.42 -0.29
C SER A 91 15.18 -5.82 -0.83
N VAL A 92 15.43 -6.02 -2.13
CA VAL A 92 15.44 -7.30 -2.84
C VAL A 92 16.74 -7.37 -3.65
N ASP A 93 17.58 -8.37 -3.37
CA ASP A 93 18.90 -8.57 -3.95
C ASP A 93 19.77 -7.29 -3.91
N GLY A 94 19.75 -6.60 -2.76
CA GLY A 94 20.50 -5.35 -2.54
C GLY A 94 19.96 -4.13 -3.28
N LYS A 95 18.83 -4.28 -4.01
CA LYS A 95 18.15 -3.17 -4.66
C LYS A 95 16.96 -2.76 -3.82
N ALA A 96 16.74 -1.46 -3.66
CA ALA A 96 15.46 -0.98 -3.14
C ALA A 96 14.34 -1.67 -3.92
N PRO A 97 13.34 -2.27 -3.24
CA PRO A 97 12.25 -2.89 -3.95
C PRO A 97 11.62 -1.79 -4.79
N LYS A 98 11.03 -2.19 -5.92
CA LYS A 98 10.15 -1.28 -6.62
C LYS A 98 9.09 -0.91 -5.59
N ALA A 99 9.23 0.30 -5.00
CA ALA A 99 8.21 0.82 -4.12
C ALA A 99 6.90 0.58 -4.88
N ALA A 100 5.86 0.07 -4.21
CA ALA A 100 4.52 0.40 -4.67
C ALA A 100 4.58 1.92 -4.76
N ARG A 101 4.82 2.43 -5.98
CA ARG A 101 5.14 3.84 -6.14
C ARG A 101 3.85 4.46 -5.64
N ALA A 102 3.93 5.11 -4.48
CA ALA A 102 3.31 6.40 -4.31
C ALA A 102 3.90 7.29 -5.42
N SER A 103 3.58 6.98 -6.68
CA SER A 103 3.61 8.00 -7.70
C SER A 103 2.46 8.83 -7.22
N GLU A 104 2.82 9.90 -6.51
CA GLU A 104 1.85 10.88 -6.10
C GLU A 104 1.08 11.36 -7.34
N ASP A 105 1.72 11.26 -8.50
CA ASP A 105 1.16 11.54 -9.80
C ASP A 105 0.35 10.36 -10.38
N ALA A 106 -0.88 10.66 -10.83
CA ALA A 106 -1.66 9.85 -11.75
C ALA A 106 -2.02 10.69 -12.99
N ALA A 107 -2.05 10.06 -14.17
CA ALA A 107 -2.43 10.74 -15.40
C ALA A 107 -3.23 9.84 -16.33
N GLY A 108 -4.26 10.40 -16.98
CA GLY A 108 -5.16 9.66 -17.86
C GLY A 108 -6.34 10.49 -18.35
N THR A 109 -7.26 9.84 -19.05
CA THR A 109 -8.49 10.46 -19.56
C THR A 109 -9.68 10.07 -18.68
N VAL A 110 -10.51 11.04 -18.28
CA VAL A 110 -11.71 10.74 -17.49
C VAL A 110 -12.69 9.92 -18.31
N VAL A 111 -13.02 8.70 -17.85
CA VAL A 111 -14.02 7.83 -18.50
C VAL A 111 -15.35 7.84 -17.76
N ARG A 112 -15.36 8.14 -16.46
CA ARG A 112 -16.57 8.32 -15.66
C ARG A 112 -16.33 9.14 -14.41
N LEU A 113 -17.41 9.67 -13.85
CA LEU A 113 -17.40 10.30 -12.53
C LEU A 113 -17.48 9.23 -11.42
N ASN A 114 -16.99 9.58 -10.24
CA ASN A 114 -17.21 8.84 -9.01
C ASN A 114 -18.09 9.65 -8.06
N TYR A 115 -18.86 8.96 -7.21
CA TYR A 115 -19.84 9.58 -6.32
C TYR A 115 -19.59 9.15 -4.87
N ALA A 116 -19.82 10.08 -3.94
CA ALA A 116 -19.86 9.81 -2.51
C ALA A 116 -21.14 9.03 -2.14
N ARG A 117 -21.19 8.48 -0.92
CA ARG A 117 -22.34 7.69 -0.43
C ARG A 117 -23.69 8.42 -0.52
N HIS A 118 -23.69 9.74 -0.41
CA HIS A 118 -24.89 10.58 -0.49
C HIS A 118 -25.20 11.09 -1.92
N GLY A 119 -24.45 10.62 -2.93
CA GLY A 119 -24.74 10.88 -4.35
C GLY A 119 -24.02 12.07 -4.99
N ALA A 120 -23.29 12.89 -4.23
CA ALA A 120 -22.50 13.98 -4.80
C ALA A 120 -21.26 13.45 -5.53
N ALA A 121 -20.90 14.04 -6.68
CA ALA A 121 -19.67 13.70 -7.37
C ALA A 121 -18.46 14.08 -6.50
N ASN A 122 -17.52 13.15 -6.30
CA ASN A 122 -16.38 13.33 -5.41
C ASN A 122 -15.03 13.02 -6.06
N GLY A 123 -15.01 12.83 -7.37
CA GLY A 123 -13.81 12.51 -8.12
C GLY A 123 -14.11 11.90 -9.49
N VAL A 124 -13.06 11.38 -10.13
CA VAL A 124 -13.11 10.82 -11.49
C VAL A 124 -12.36 9.50 -11.58
N VAL A 125 -12.84 8.60 -12.44
CA VAL A 125 -12.11 7.39 -12.82
C VAL A 125 -11.54 7.58 -14.21
N LEU A 126 -10.27 7.23 -14.35
CA LEU A 126 -9.48 7.37 -15.56
C LEU A 126 -9.53 6.09 -16.42
N ASP A 127 -9.16 6.22 -17.69
CA ASP A 127 -9.06 5.14 -18.67
C ASP A 127 -8.11 4.00 -18.27
N ASN A 128 -7.11 4.29 -17.44
CA ASN A 128 -6.20 3.30 -16.87
C ASN A 128 -6.73 2.59 -15.60
N GLY A 129 -7.95 2.93 -15.15
CA GLY A 129 -8.58 2.39 -13.93
C GLY A 129 -8.26 3.16 -12.64
N ASP A 130 -7.35 4.14 -12.67
CA ASP A 130 -7.06 4.98 -11.50
C ASP A 130 -8.28 5.84 -11.13
N PHE A 131 -8.58 5.93 -9.84
CA PHE A 131 -9.60 6.79 -9.26
C PHE A 131 -8.93 8.01 -8.61
N VAL A 132 -9.19 9.21 -9.13
CA VAL A 132 -8.76 10.47 -8.52
C VAL A 132 -9.88 10.98 -7.62
N HIS A 133 -9.66 10.91 -6.30
CA HIS A 133 -10.59 11.42 -5.29
C HIS A 133 -10.26 12.88 -4.95
N THR A 134 -11.26 13.75 -5.05
CA THR A 134 -11.11 15.20 -4.85
C THR A 134 -12.02 15.76 -3.76
N ARG A 135 -12.82 14.92 -3.09
CA ARG A 135 -13.99 15.32 -2.27
C ARG A 135 -15.04 16.10 -3.09
N PRO A 136 -16.29 16.24 -2.61
CA PRO A 136 -17.33 16.97 -3.34
C PRO A 136 -16.97 18.43 -3.64
N ASP A 137 -16.61 19.23 -2.64
CA ASP A 137 -16.29 20.65 -2.83
C ASP A 137 -15.10 20.87 -3.78
N GLY A 138 -14.10 19.99 -3.71
CA GLY A 138 -12.95 20.05 -4.60
C GLY A 138 -13.32 19.66 -6.03
N PHE A 139 -14.20 18.67 -6.20
CA PHE A 139 -14.72 18.27 -7.51
C PHE A 139 -15.49 19.41 -8.19
N GLU A 140 -16.40 20.06 -7.46
CA GLU A 140 -17.20 21.17 -7.97
C GLU A 140 -16.33 22.33 -8.48
N ARG A 141 -15.25 22.66 -7.77
CA ARG A 141 -14.31 23.72 -8.17
C ARG A 141 -13.49 23.35 -9.40
N LEU A 142 -13.09 22.09 -9.53
CA LEU A 142 -12.28 21.63 -10.66
C LEU A 142 -13.11 21.51 -11.94
N GLY A 143 -14.41 21.23 -11.81
CA GLY A 143 -15.34 21.18 -12.94
C GLY A 143 -15.02 20.08 -13.95
N LEU A 144 -14.41 18.99 -13.50
CA LEU A 144 -13.96 17.88 -14.35
C LEU A 144 -15.13 17.19 -15.03
N LYS A 145 -14.93 16.79 -16.29
CA LYS A 145 -15.93 16.10 -17.12
C LYS A 145 -15.33 14.83 -17.74
N VAL A 146 -16.21 13.94 -18.18
CA VAL A 146 -15.82 12.80 -19.02
C VAL A 146 -15.17 13.31 -20.30
N GLY A 147 -14.03 12.72 -20.66
CA GLY A 147 -13.19 13.12 -21.78
C GLY A 147 -12.02 14.04 -21.42
N ASP A 148 -12.02 14.63 -20.22
CA ASP A 148 -10.92 15.51 -19.80
C ASP A 148 -9.62 14.73 -19.57
N LYS A 149 -8.49 15.36 -19.94
CA LYS A 149 -7.17 14.89 -19.54
C LYS A 149 -6.83 15.40 -18.14
N VAL A 150 -6.43 14.48 -17.28
CA VAL A 150 -6.14 14.74 -15.87
C VAL A 150 -4.70 14.35 -15.58
N LYS A 151 -4.00 15.22 -14.85
CA LYS A 151 -2.79 14.92 -14.09
C LYS A 151 -3.07 15.27 -12.63
N ALA A 152 -3.27 14.27 -11.78
CA ALA A 152 -3.51 14.44 -10.36
C ALA A 152 -2.24 14.20 -9.57
N GLN A 153 -2.05 14.91 -8.46
CA GLN A 153 -0.97 14.68 -7.49
C GLN A 153 -1.55 14.50 -6.09
N GLY A 154 -1.18 13.45 -5.37
CA GLY A 154 -1.70 13.15 -4.06
C GLY A 154 -1.25 11.80 -3.51
N ALA A 155 -1.68 11.46 -2.30
CA ALA A 155 -1.35 10.14 -1.73
C ALA A 155 -2.06 9.05 -2.54
N ALA A 156 -1.31 8.07 -3.03
CA ALA A 156 -1.86 6.97 -3.82
C ALA A 156 -1.86 5.66 -3.02
N ARG A 157 -2.96 4.91 -3.12
CA ARG A 157 -3.12 3.58 -2.54
C ARG A 157 -3.89 2.69 -3.52
N PRO A 158 -3.59 1.38 -3.62
CA PRO A 158 -4.29 0.53 -4.58
C PRO A 158 -5.79 0.43 -4.26
N LEU A 159 -6.61 0.23 -5.30
CA LEU A 159 -8.02 -0.13 -5.11
C LEU A 159 -8.14 -1.59 -4.69
N VAL A 160 -9.14 -1.90 -3.86
CA VAL A 160 -9.43 -3.27 -3.39
C VAL A 160 -9.70 -4.24 -4.55
N THR A 161 -10.13 -3.72 -5.71
CA THR A 161 -10.39 -4.51 -6.92
C THR A 161 -9.12 -4.93 -7.67
N GLY A 162 -7.93 -4.47 -7.26
CA GLY A 162 -6.65 -4.73 -7.93
C GLY A 162 -6.52 -4.09 -9.33
N THR A 163 -7.50 -3.28 -9.72
CA THR A 163 -7.59 -2.65 -11.05
C THR A 163 -7.46 -1.13 -10.89
N GLY A 164 -6.22 -0.67 -10.75
CA GLY A 164 -5.87 0.74 -10.56
C GLY A 164 -5.73 1.14 -9.09
N ARG A 165 -5.52 2.44 -8.87
CA ARG A 165 -5.25 3.02 -7.55
C ARG A 165 -6.24 4.13 -7.25
N VAL A 166 -6.49 4.40 -5.98
CA VAL A 166 -7.11 5.66 -5.55
C VAL A 166 -6.04 6.67 -5.19
N ILE A 167 -6.18 7.88 -5.73
CA ILE A 167 -5.32 9.02 -5.48
C ILE A 167 -6.14 10.04 -4.68
N GLU A 168 -5.77 10.23 -3.42
CA GLU A 168 -6.28 11.32 -2.58
C GLU A 168 -5.62 12.63 -3.04
N ALA A 169 -6.25 13.28 -4.02
CA ALA A 169 -5.63 14.38 -4.74
C ALA A 169 -5.49 15.64 -3.87
N ARG A 170 -4.25 16.15 -3.81
CA ARG A 170 -3.92 17.49 -3.31
C ARG A 170 -4.01 18.53 -4.42
N SER A 171 -3.63 18.14 -5.65
CA SER A 171 -3.76 18.97 -6.85
C SER A 171 -4.23 18.17 -8.05
N VAL A 172 -4.91 18.83 -8.98
CA VAL A 172 -5.33 18.28 -10.28
C VAL A 172 -5.05 19.34 -11.35
N ASN A 173 -4.30 18.97 -12.39
CA ASN A 173 -3.87 19.86 -13.47
C ASN A 173 -3.20 21.15 -12.94
N GLY A 174 -2.42 21.02 -11.87
CA GLY A 174 -1.75 22.15 -11.19
C GLY A 174 -2.67 23.00 -10.31
N LYS A 175 -3.99 22.72 -10.26
CA LYS A 175 -4.93 23.43 -9.39
C LYS A 175 -5.10 22.67 -8.06
N PRO A 176 -5.03 23.35 -6.91
CA PRO A 176 -5.22 22.70 -5.62
C PRO A 176 -6.69 22.26 -5.45
N VAL A 177 -6.89 21.12 -4.80
CA VAL A 177 -8.21 20.53 -4.52
C VAL A 177 -8.88 21.19 -3.31
N ALA A 178 -8.07 21.58 -2.31
CA ALA A 178 -8.49 22.31 -1.12
C ALA A 178 -7.84 23.71 -1.09
N PRO A 179 -8.36 24.67 -0.30
CA PRO A 179 -7.65 25.93 -0.07
C PRO A 179 -6.27 25.65 0.54
N ALA A 180 -5.26 26.43 0.12
CA ALA A 180 -4.01 26.50 0.87
C ALA A 180 -4.34 27.07 2.26
N HIS A 181 -4.18 26.26 3.30
CA HIS A 181 -4.24 26.70 4.68
C HIS A 181 -2.87 27.25 5.12
#